data_AF-A0A1H5TJH4-F1
#
_entry.id   AF-A0A1H5TJH4-F1
#
_cell.length_a   1.000
_cell.length_b   1.000
_cell.length_c   1.000
_cell.angle_alpha   90.00
_cell.angle_beta   90.00
_cell.angle_gamma   90.00
#
_symmetry.space_group_name_H-M   'P 1'
#
loop_
_entity.id
_entity.type
_entity.pdbx_description
1 polymer ?
#
loop_
_entity_poly.entity_id
_entity_poly.type
_entity_poly.pdbx_seq_one_letter_code
_entity_poly.pdbx_strand_id
1 'polypeptide(L)'
;MRNSNYQNRNRSRNQRFGGNNYEQNNSYNFVQNEKKSGAVYSRIKKGKNEGGTSVNAWRKTKNGLMTANAFPVDGVEHASQDGKISMRYVVEVVNRDMGTTQTYWCLMSKDTKKIFIKELGLVISPNGSGVTRSGKRVTGFFGKVY
;
A
#
# COMPACT_ATOMS: atom_id res chain seq x y z
N MET A 1 20.21 -75.88 3.13
CA MET A 1 19.68 -75.77 4.51
C MET A 1 20.71 -75.05 5.38
N ARG A 2 20.27 -74.04 6.15
CA ARG A 2 20.88 -73.45 7.38
C ARG A 2 22.32 -72.92 7.26
N ASN A 3 22.57 -71.61 7.14
CA ASN A 3 22.48 -70.54 8.16
C ASN A 3 23.26 -70.84 9.45
N SER A 4 24.34 -70.09 9.71
CA SER A 4 24.73 -69.66 11.07
C SER A 4 25.83 -68.57 11.06
N ASN A 5 25.51 -67.50 11.77
CA ASN A 5 26.32 -66.33 12.13
C ASN A 5 27.46 -66.65 13.13
N TYR A 6 28.55 -65.89 13.03
CA TYR A 6 29.34 -65.34 14.16
C TYR A 6 29.98 -64.03 13.68
N GLN A 7 29.41 -62.85 13.99
CA GLN A 7 29.63 -62.00 15.17
C GLN A 7 31.05 -61.43 15.37
N ASN A 8 31.12 -60.09 15.33
CA ASN A 8 31.85 -59.15 16.23
C ASN A 8 33.40 -59.27 16.34
N ARG A 9 34.23 -58.21 16.40
CA ARG A 9 34.05 -56.82 16.86
C ARG A 9 35.32 -56.00 16.57
N ASN A 10 35.14 -54.66 16.57
CA ASN A 10 36.12 -53.60 16.88
C ASN A 10 37.11 -53.14 15.79
N ARG A 11 36.86 -51.94 15.24
CA ARG A 11 37.54 -50.70 15.70
C ARG A 11 36.95 -49.44 15.04
N SER A 12 36.45 -48.56 15.89
CA SER A 12 36.39 -47.09 15.82
C SER A 12 36.98 -46.42 14.56
N ARG A 13 36.13 -45.67 13.83
CA ARG A 13 36.49 -44.35 13.28
C ARG A 13 35.26 -43.52 12.89
N ASN A 14 35.14 -42.38 13.56
CA ASN A 14 34.58 -41.12 13.09
C ASN A 14 34.34 -41.02 11.57
N GLN A 15 33.10 -40.76 11.16
CA GLN A 15 32.67 -39.50 10.54
C GLN A 15 31.21 -39.64 10.09
N ARG A 16 30.33 -38.86 10.75
CA ARG A 16 28.90 -38.79 10.47
C ARG A 16 28.68 -38.11 9.12
N PHE A 17 28.34 -38.90 8.10
CA PHE A 17 27.57 -38.46 6.95
C PHE A 17 26.09 -38.34 7.37
N GLY A 18 25.45 -37.23 7.04
CA GLY A 18 24.02 -37.02 7.28
C GLY A 18 23.68 -35.56 7.43
N GLY A 19 23.86 -34.79 6.36
CA GLY A 19 23.49 -33.38 6.28
C GLY A 19 21.99 -33.20 6.50
N ASN A 20 21.64 -32.65 7.65
CA ASN A 20 20.34 -32.03 7.87
C ASN A 20 20.45 -30.57 7.44
N ASN A 21 20.26 -30.34 6.13
CA ASN A 21 19.95 -29.04 5.57
C ASN A 21 18.60 -28.58 6.15
N TYR A 22 18.63 -27.82 7.23
CA TYR A 22 17.54 -26.93 7.62
C TYR A 22 17.60 -25.68 6.75
N GLU A 23 17.46 -25.86 5.44
CA GLU A 23 17.14 -24.80 4.49
C GLU A 23 15.73 -25.06 3.96
N GLN A 24 14.98 -23.98 3.76
CA GLN A 24 13.61 -23.93 3.22
C GLN A 24 12.49 -24.26 4.21
N ASN A 25 11.94 -23.21 4.83
CA ASN A 25 10.52 -22.85 4.65
C ASN A 25 10.15 -21.63 5.50
N ASN A 26 10.55 -20.43 5.08
CA ASN A 26 9.99 -19.21 5.69
C ASN A 26 9.80 -18.03 4.72
N SER A 27 9.67 -18.30 3.43
CA SER A 27 9.58 -17.26 2.38
C SER A 27 8.20 -17.15 1.70
N TYR A 28 7.25 -18.02 2.03
CA TYR A 28 5.96 -18.08 1.30
C TYR A 28 4.83 -17.18 1.86
N ASN A 29 5.00 -16.53 3.01
CA ASN A 29 3.95 -15.66 3.59
C ASN A 29 4.10 -14.16 3.24
N PHE A 30 5.17 -13.73 2.56
CA PHE A 30 5.36 -12.31 2.20
C PHE A 30 4.73 -11.90 0.86
N VAL A 31 4.31 -12.86 0.03
CA VAL A 31 3.86 -12.58 -1.35
C VAL A 31 2.34 -12.38 -1.45
N GLN A 32 1.54 -12.91 -0.53
CA GLN A 32 0.08 -12.93 -0.70
C GLN A 32 -0.65 -11.61 -0.36
N ASN A 33 -0.04 -10.66 0.35
CA ASN A 33 -0.70 -9.42 0.77
C ASN A 33 0.09 -8.15 0.42
N GLU A 34 0.71 -8.11 -0.77
CA GLU A 34 1.29 -6.85 -1.25
C GLU A 34 0.18 -5.82 -1.50
N LYS A 35 0.29 -4.68 -0.82
CA LYS A 35 -0.62 -3.56 -1.05
C LYS A 35 -0.31 -2.97 -2.42
N LYS A 36 -1.35 -2.86 -3.26
CA LYS A 36 -1.26 -2.30 -4.63
C LYS A 36 -1.69 -0.84 -4.70
N SER A 37 -1.99 -0.21 -3.59
CA SER A 37 -2.31 1.20 -3.51
C SER A 37 -1.93 1.79 -2.16
N GLY A 38 -1.96 3.11 -2.02
CA GLY A 38 -1.71 3.79 -0.76
C GLY A 38 -1.97 5.28 -0.87
N ALA A 39 -2.05 5.94 0.28
CA ALA A 39 -2.19 7.39 0.35
C ALA A 39 -1.46 7.92 1.59
N VAL A 40 -0.66 8.96 1.40
CA VAL A 40 0.10 9.65 2.45
C VAL A 40 -0.49 11.03 2.61
N TYR A 41 -0.92 11.33 3.83
CA TYR A 41 -1.47 12.61 4.23
C TYR A 41 -0.38 13.36 4.98
N SER A 42 -0.10 14.58 4.52
CA SER A 42 0.95 15.43 5.07
C SER A 42 0.37 16.79 5.42
N ARG A 43 0.83 17.39 6.51
CA ARG A 43 0.44 18.76 6.85
C ARG A 43 1.32 19.74 6.08
N ILE A 44 0.70 20.75 5.47
CA ILE A 44 1.39 21.83 4.77
C ILE A 44 2.03 22.72 5.83
N LYS A 45 3.35 22.87 5.76
CA LYS A 45 4.14 23.54 6.79
C LYS A 45 4.32 25.05 6.58
N LYS A 46 4.17 25.55 5.34
CA LYS A 46 4.42 26.95 4.96
C LYS A 46 3.60 27.30 3.72
N GLY A 47 3.30 28.60 3.53
CA GLY A 47 2.67 29.15 2.33
C GLY A 47 1.17 29.43 2.48
N LYS A 48 0.48 29.73 1.37
CA LYS A 48 -0.93 30.19 1.37
C LYS A 48 -1.91 29.24 2.08
N ASN A 49 -1.64 27.94 2.05
CA ASN A 49 -2.49 26.90 2.64
C ASN A 49 -1.81 26.22 3.84
N GLU A 50 -1.00 26.97 4.60
CA GLU A 50 -0.35 26.48 5.82
C GLU A 50 -1.37 25.89 6.80
N GLY A 51 -1.00 24.78 7.43
CA GLY A 51 -1.89 24.04 8.32
C GLY A 51 -2.87 23.12 7.60
N GLY A 52 -3.10 23.32 6.30
CA GLY A 52 -3.89 22.44 5.44
C GLY A 52 -3.27 21.05 5.25
N THR A 53 -4.03 20.12 4.67
CA THR A 53 -3.56 18.74 4.43
C THR A 53 -3.27 18.55 2.94
N SER A 54 -2.05 18.16 2.56
CA SER A 54 -1.77 17.64 1.22
C SER A 54 -1.83 16.12 1.21
N VAL A 55 -2.21 15.53 0.09
CA VAL A 55 -2.32 14.07 -0.04
C VAL A 55 -1.57 13.60 -1.27
N ASN A 56 -0.67 12.65 -1.10
CA ASN A 56 -0.01 11.95 -2.20
C ASN A 56 -0.48 10.50 -2.20
N ALA A 57 -1.12 10.08 -3.27
CA ALA A 57 -1.73 8.78 -3.42
C ALA A 57 -1.19 8.04 -4.64
N TRP A 58 -1.22 6.71 -4.58
CA TRP A 58 -0.73 5.87 -5.65
C TRP A 58 -1.53 4.58 -5.72
N ARG A 59 -1.66 4.03 -6.93
CA ARG A 59 -2.23 2.71 -7.15
C ARG A 59 -1.62 2.08 -8.40
N LYS A 60 -1.36 0.78 -8.31
CA LYS A 60 -0.98 -0.05 -9.44
C LYS A 60 -2.25 -0.51 -10.15
N THR A 61 -2.35 -0.18 -11.43
CA THR A 61 -3.44 -0.61 -12.31
C THR A 61 -2.94 -1.65 -13.30
N LYS A 62 -3.83 -2.19 -14.15
CA LYS A 62 -3.42 -3.03 -15.29
C LYS A 62 -2.53 -2.27 -16.27
N ASN A 63 -2.77 -0.96 -16.41
CA ASN A 63 -2.04 -0.07 -17.31
C ASN A 63 -0.88 0.63 -16.59
N GLY A 64 -0.38 0.04 -15.50
CA GLY A 64 0.76 0.56 -14.75
C GLY A 64 0.41 1.53 -13.62
N LEU A 65 1.36 2.41 -13.25
CA LEU A 65 1.29 3.21 -12.02
C LEU A 65 0.48 4.50 -12.23
N MET A 66 -0.60 4.62 -11.45
CA MET A 66 -1.40 5.83 -11.34
C MET A 66 -1.07 6.52 -10.02
N THR A 67 -0.77 7.81 -10.06
CA THR A 67 -0.56 8.66 -8.88
C THR A 67 -1.56 9.78 -8.84
N ALA A 68 -1.88 10.25 -7.64
CA ALA A 68 -2.72 11.42 -7.44
C ALA A 68 -2.13 12.33 -6.37
N ASN A 69 -2.00 13.63 -6.68
CA ASN A 69 -1.56 14.65 -5.74
C ASN A 69 -2.74 15.58 -5.49
N ALA A 70 -3.16 15.67 -4.23
CA ALA A 70 -4.29 16.50 -3.82
C ALA A 70 -3.83 17.64 -2.91
N PHE A 71 -4.28 18.85 -3.25
CA PHE A 71 -3.96 20.06 -2.50
C PHE A 71 -5.24 20.85 -2.20
N PRO A 72 -5.34 21.49 -1.03
CA PRO A 72 -6.44 22.40 -0.73
C PRO A 72 -6.37 23.59 -1.69
N VAL A 73 -7.52 24.04 -2.15
CA VAL A 73 -7.66 25.20 -3.05
C VAL A 73 -7.72 26.47 -2.23
N ASP A 74 -8.54 26.43 -1.19
CA ASP A 74 -8.78 27.48 -0.21
C ASP A 74 -8.97 26.84 1.17
N GLY A 75 -9.10 27.68 2.19
CA GLY A 75 -9.44 27.27 3.56
C GLY A 75 -10.93 27.30 3.85
N VAL A 76 -11.79 27.33 2.83
CA VAL A 76 -13.24 27.50 3.01
C VAL A 76 -13.90 26.16 3.30
N GLU A 77 -14.71 26.15 4.36
CA GLU A 77 -15.51 24.99 4.75
C GLU A 77 -16.90 25.05 4.10
N HIS A 78 -17.29 23.95 3.48
CA HIS A 78 -18.61 23.77 2.89
C HIS A 78 -19.40 22.76 3.71
N ALA A 79 -20.48 23.23 4.33
CA ALA A 79 -21.42 22.36 5.02
C ALA A 79 -22.46 21.81 4.03
N SER A 80 -22.72 20.51 4.09
CA SER A 80 -23.90 19.92 3.48
C SER A 80 -25.14 20.19 4.34
N GLN A 81 -26.33 19.97 3.78
CA GLN A 81 -27.59 20.05 4.52
C GLN A 81 -27.61 19.13 5.76
N ASP A 82 -26.98 17.96 5.67
CA ASP A 82 -26.82 17.01 6.80
C ASP A 82 -25.70 17.40 7.80
N GLY A 83 -25.14 18.61 7.71
CA GLY A 83 -24.07 19.09 8.60
C GLY A 83 -22.67 18.53 8.34
N LYS A 84 -22.45 17.75 7.26
CA LYS A 84 -21.12 17.24 6.91
C LYS A 84 -20.28 18.36 6.32
N ILE A 85 -19.09 18.55 6.86
CA ILE A 85 -18.17 19.60 6.42
C ILE A 85 -17.18 19.04 5.42
N SER A 86 -16.95 19.76 4.32
CA SER A 86 -15.94 19.45 3.31
C SER A 86 -15.13 20.66 2.90
N MET A 87 -13.89 20.45 2.45
CA MET A 87 -13.01 21.48 1.90
C MET A 87 -12.75 21.23 0.42
N ARG A 88 -12.54 22.30 -0.36
CA ARG A 88 -12.22 22.18 -1.79
C ARG A 88 -10.78 21.78 -2.03
N TYR A 89 -10.59 20.79 -2.87
CA TYR A 89 -9.30 20.25 -3.24
C TYR A 89 -9.16 20.21 -4.77
N VAL A 90 -7.96 20.49 -5.24
CA VAL A 90 -7.54 20.18 -6.60
C VAL A 90 -6.74 18.88 -6.54
N VAL A 91 -7.08 17.95 -7.42
CA VAL A 91 -6.44 16.63 -7.50
C VAL A 91 -5.86 16.46 -8.88
N GLU A 92 -4.55 16.42 -8.96
CA GLU A 92 -3.83 16.07 -10.18
C GLU A 92 -3.64 14.54 -10.22
N VAL A 93 -4.18 13.88 -11.24
CA VAL A 93 -4.05 12.44 -11.48
C VAL A 93 -3.12 12.22 -12.67
N VAL A 94 -2.09 11.42 -12.46
CA VAL A 94 -1.09 11.08 -13.48
C VAL A 94 -1.07 9.57 -13.69
N ASN A 95 -1.27 9.12 -14.93
CA ASN A 95 -0.93 7.76 -15.35
C ASN A 95 0.40 7.79 -16.08
N ARG A 96 1.46 7.34 -15.43
CA ARG A 96 2.82 7.47 -15.98
C ARG A 96 3.00 6.69 -17.27
N ASP A 97 2.54 5.45 -17.31
CA ASP A 97 2.71 4.56 -18.46
C ASP A 97 1.83 4.95 -19.67
N MET A 98 0.76 5.73 -19.44
CA MET A 98 -0.09 6.27 -20.50
C MET A 98 0.30 7.72 -20.89
N GLY A 99 1.21 8.37 -20.15
CA GLY A 99 1.60 9.76 -20.38
C GLY A 99 0.48 10.78 -20.15
N THR A 100 -0.59 10.44 -19.43
CA THR A 100 -1.74 11.33 -19.22
C THR A 100 -1.69 12.00 -17.86
N THR A 101 -1.89 13.32 -17.84
CA THR A 101 -2.11 14.12 -16.63
C THR A 101 -3.47 14.80 -16.74
N GLN A 102 -4.29 14.68 -15.69
CA GLN A 102 -5.63 15.25 -15.65
C GLN A 102 -5.89 15.83 -14.27
N THR A 103 -6.55 16.98 -14.23
CA THR A 103 -6.83 17.70 -12.98
C THR A 103 -8.32 17.70 -12.70
N TYR A 104 -8.67 17.39 -11.46
CA TYR A 104 -10.04 17.25 -10.97
C TYR A 104 -10.28 18.17 -9.78
N TRP A 105 -11.45 18.79 -9.75
CA TRP A 105 -11.90 19.56 -8.60
C TRP A 105 -12.75 18.66 -7.71
N CYS A 106 -12.31 18.45 -6.48
CA CYS A 106 -12.91 17.49 -5.57
C CYS A 106 -13.22 18.15 -4.23
N LEU A 107 -14.05 17.45 -3.44
CA LEU A 107 -14.30 17.80 -2.06
C LEU A 107 -13.65 16.76 -1.14
N MET A 108 -12.95 17.24 -0.12
CA MET A 108 -12.42 16.43 0.95
C MET A 108 -13.30 16.55 2.19
N SER A 109 -13.86 15.43 2.67
CA SER A 109 -14.59 15.41 3.95
C SER A 109 -13.67 15.77 5.10
N LYS A 110 -14.06 16.72 5.96
CA LYS A 110 -13.28 17.14 7.13
C LYS A 110 -13.15 16.02 8.16
N ASP A 111 -14.20 15.22 8.35
CA ASP A 111 -14.23 14.16 9.36
C ASP A 111 -13.45 12.93 8.92
N THR A 112 -13.78 12.42 7.72
CA THR A 112 -13.20 11.15 7.24
C THR A 112 -11.90 11.33 6.47
N LYS A 113 -11.55 12.56 6.11
CA LYS A 113 -10.41 12.92 5.25
C LYS A 113 -10.45 12.24 3.87
N LYS A 114 -11.60 11.72 3.45
CA LYS A 114 -11.79 11.08 2.14
C LYS A 114 -11.95 12.13 1.05
N ILE A 115 -11.32 11.89 -0.10
CA ILE A 115 -11.44 12.68 -1.33
C ILE A 115 -12.05 11.80 -2.39
N PHE A 116 -13.20 12.20 -2.93
CA PHE A 116 -13.88 11.49 -4.01
C PHE A 116 -13.62 12.18 -5.34
N ILE A 117 -13.04 11.43 -6.28
CA ILE A 117 -12.85 11.85 -7.68
C ILE A 117 -14.01 11.23 -8.46
N LYS A 118 -15.13 11.96 -8.53
CA LYS A 118 -16.42 11.43 -9.00
C LYS A 118 -16.35 11.00 -10.46
N GLU A 119 -15.66 11.80 -11.27
CA GLU A 119 -15.47 11.61 -12.71
C GLU A 119 -14.75 10.29 -13.04
N LEU A 120 -13.90 9.82 -12.13
CA LEU A 120 -13.17 8.55 -12.28
C LEU A 120 -13.78 7.40 -11.45
N GLY A 121 -14.81 7.67 -10.65
CA GLY A 121 -15.35 6.71 -9.68
C GLY A 121 -14.32 6.25 -8.65
N LEU A 122 -13.36 7.12 -8.28
CA LEU A 122 -12.25 6.79 -7.39
C LEU A 122 -12.35 7.52 -6.05
N VAL A 123 -11.72 6.96 -5.03
CA VAL A 123 -11.57 7.56 -3.71
C VAL A 123 -10.14 7.46 -3.21
N ILE A 124 -9.67 8.56 -2.62
CA ILE A 124 -8.47 8.60 -1.78
C ILE A 124 -8.97 8.60 -0.32
N SER A 125 -8.47 7.68 0.49
CA SER A 125 -8.90 7.47 1.88
C SER A 125 -7.68 7.29 2.78
N PRO A 126 -7.69 7.79 4.03
CA PRO A 126 -6.64 7.50 5.00
C PRO A 126 -6.69 6.05 5.49
N ASN A 127 -7.82 5.36 5.26
CA ASN A 127 -8.05 4.00 5.75
C ASN A 127 -7.31 2.96 4.93
N GLY A 128 -7.02 1.83 5.59
CA GLY A 128 -6.34 0.69 5.01
C GLY A 128 -4.85 0.71 5.30
N SER A 129 -4.30 -0.45 5.64
CA SER A 129 -2.88 -0.66 5.93
C SER A 129 -2.38 -1.87 5.15
N GLY A 130 -1.06 -2.00 5.04
CA GLY A 130 -0.43 -3.14 4.38
C GLY A 130 1.06 -2.93 4.20
N VAL A 131 1.69 -3.84 3.46
CA VAL A 131 3.12 -3.77 3.11
C VAL A 131 3.28 -3.73 1.61
N THR A 132 4.24 -2.95 1.11
CA THR A 132 4.63 -2.98 -0.31
C THR A 132 5.43 -4.25 -0.61
N ARG A 133 5.70 -4.51 -1.90
CA ARG A 133 6.61 -5.58 -2.35
C ARG A 133 8.00 -5.53 -1.71
N SER A 134 8.49 -4.33 -1.39
CA SER A 134 9.77 -4.12 -0.70
C SER A 134 9.68 -4.30 0.83
N GLY A 135 8.52 -4.71 1.36
CA GLY A 135 8.27 -4.87 2.79
C GLY A 135 8.00 -3.57 3.55
N LYS A 136 7.94 -2.42 2.86
CA LYS A 136 7.65 -1.13 3.51
C LYS A 136 6.19 -1.07 3.94
N ARG A 137 5.96 -0.79 5.22
CA ARG A 137 4.60 -0.53 5.74
C ARG A 137 4.03 0.74 5.11
N VAL A 138 2.81 0.65 4.63
CA VAL A 138 2.09 1.74 3.96
C VAL A 138 0.65 1.79 4.42
N THR A 139 0.10 3.00 4.46
CA THR A 139 -1.28 3.29 4.89
C THR A 139 -2.06 3.99 3.77
N GLY A 140 -3.34 4.22 4.04
CA GLY A 140 -4.26 4.83 3.09
C GLY A 140 -4.68 3.90 1.98
N PHE A 141 -5.57 4.38 1.13
CA PHE A 141 -6.12 3.65 0.01
C PHE A 141 -6.39 4.62 -1.13
N PHE A 142 -6.09 4.18 -2.34
CA PHE A 142 -6.49 4.85 -3.57
C PHE A 142 -7.03 3.82 -4.54
N GLY A 143 -8.32 3.91 -4.87
CA GLY A 143 -8.99 2.86 -5.63
C GLY A 143 -10.43 3.21 -5.96
N LYS A 144 -11.15 2.23 -6.51
CA LYS A 144 -12.57 2.40 -6.84
C LYS A 144 -13.40 2.58 -5.56
N VAL A 145 -14.45 3.37 -5.67
CA VAL A 145 -15.53 3.39 -4.69
C VAL A 145 -16.32 2.08 -4.87
N TYR A 146 -16.56 1.36 -3.78
CA TYR A 146 -17.44 0.19 -3.73
C TYR A 146 -18.74 0.56 -3.04
#